data_AF-A0A924P7G3-F1
#
_entry.id   AF-A0A924P7G3-F1
#
_cell.length_a   1.000
_cell.length_b   1.000
_cell.length_c   1.000
_cell.angle_alpha   90.00
_cell.angle_beta   90.00
_cell.angle_gamma   90.00
#
_symmetry.space_group_name_H-M   'P 1'
#
loop_
_entity.id
_entity.type
_entity.pdbx_description
1 polymer ?
#
loop_
_entity_poly.entity_id
_entity_poly.type
_entity_poly.pdbx_seq_one_letter_code
_entity_poly.pdbx_strand_id
1 'polypeptide(L)'
;MKRFHMHVGMKDLERSIQFYSTLFGQKPVKQKADYVKWLLEDPRLNFAISTRSEEVGVNHVGIQVEHEGELTEITERLKKADLGVYDEGEPSCCG
;
A
#
# COMPACT_ATOMS: atom_id res chain seq x y z
N MET A 1 -13.05 6.74 -5.98
CA MET A 1 -13.41 5.72 -4.93
C MET A 1 -12.14 5.38 -4.18
N LYS A 2 -12.19 5.31 -2.84
CA LYS A 2 -11.00 5.01 -2.03
C LYS A 2 -10.48 3.59 -2.32
N ARG A 3 -9.17 3.40 -2.23
CA ARG A 3 -8.46 2.18 -2.64
C ARG A 3 -7.80 1.54 -1.44
N PHE A 4 -8.00 0.24 -1.24
CA PHE A 4 -7.31 -0.47 -0.17
C PHE A 4 -5.80 -0.49 -0.47
N HIS A 5 -4.99 -0.22 0.54
CA HIS A 5 -3.53 -0.27 0.45
C HIS A 5 -3.00 -1.37 1.34
N MET A 6 -2.11 -2.19 0.81
CA MET A 6 -1.45 -3.24 1.58
C MET A 6 0.01 -3.37 1.14
N HIS A 7 0.91 -3.32 2.12
CA HIS A 7 2.32 -3.60 1.91
C HIS A 7 2.71 -4.88 2.64
N VAL A 8 3.29 -5.82 1.91
CA VAL A 8 3.77 -7.11 2.42
C VAL A 8 5.30 -7.20 2.32
N GLY A 9 5.95 -7.51 3.44
CA GLY A 9 7.36 -7.87 3.53
C GLY A 9 7.61 -9.30 3.09
N MET A 10 8.73 -9.55 2.41
CA MET A 10 9.08 -10.87 1.87
C MET A 10 10.58 -11.06 1.64
N LYS A 11 10.99 -12.31 1.43
CA LYS A 11 12.40 -12.69 1.20
C LYS A 11 12.80 -12.75 -0.28
N ASP A 12 11.88 -13.18 -1.13
CA ASP A 12 12.14 -13.44 -2.55
C ASP A 12 11.23 -12.56 -3.42
N LEU A 13 11.81 -11.47 -3.93
CA LEU A 13 11.08 -10.48 -4.72
C LEU A 13 10.76 -11.02 -6.11
N GLU A 14 11.69 -11.74 -6.75
CA GLU A 14 11.52 -12.24 -8.12
C GLU A 14 10.37 -13.25 -8.19
N ARG A 15 10.37 -14.25 -7.30
CA ARG A 15 9.29 -15.23 -7.21
C ARG A 15 7.95 -14.57 -6.90
N SER A 16 7.95 -13.55 -6.06
CA SER A 16 6.72 -12.83 -5.68
C SER A 16 6.18 -11.97 -6.81
N ILE A 17 7.05 -11.31 -7.59
CA ILE A 17 6.64 -10.59 -8.81
C ILE A 17 5.94 -11.55 -9.77
N GLN A 18 6.51 -12.73 -10.01
CA GLN A 18 5.91 -13.74 -10.89
C GLN A 18 4.53 -14.15 -10.38
N PHE A 19 4.43 -14.49 -9.09
CA PHE A 19 3.16 -14.91 -8.48
C PHE A 19 2.09 -13.82 -8.57
N TYR A 20 2.36 -12.62 -8.07
CA TYR A 20 1.34 -11.56 -7.99
C TYR A 20 0.98 -11.00 -9.36
N SER A 21 1.93 -10.88 -10.30
CA SER A 21 1.59 -10.46 -11.66
C SER A 21 0.69 -11.48 -12.37
N THR A 22 0.89 -12.78 -12.08
CA THR A 22 0.01 -13.84 -12.59
C THR A 22 -1.36 -13.77 -11.93
N LEU A 23 -1.41 -13.65 -10.60
CA LEU A 23 -2.65 -13.57 -9.83
C LEU A 23 -3.51 -12.38 -10.27
N PHE A 24 -2.90 -11.22 -10.48
CA PHE A 24 -3.60 -10.00 -10.87
C PHE A 24 -3.84 -9.88 -12.38
N GLY A 25 -3.23 -10.75 -13.19
CA GLY A 25 -3.24 -10.60 -14.65
C GLY A 25 -2.63 -9.28 -15.14
N GLN A 26 -1.80 -8.62 -14.31
CA GLN A 26 -1.27 -7.28 -14.56
C GLN A 26 0.19 -7.18 -14.11
N LYS A 27 1.02 -6.52 -14.91
CA LYS A 27 2.39 -6.16 -14.52
C LYS A 27 2.41 -5.06 -13.45
N PRO A 28 3.47 -4.96 -12.65
CA PRO A 28 3.60 -3.88 -11.68
C PRO A 28 3.68 -2.52 -12.37
N VAL A 29 3.11 -1.50 -11.74
CA VAL A 29 3.23 -0.10 -12.18
C VAL A 29 4.55 0.53 -11.75
N LYS A 30 5.23 -0.08 -10.77
CA LYS A 30 6.53 0.36 -10.27
C LYS A 30 7.35 -0.84 -9.82
N GLN A 31 8.61 -0.90 -10.25
CA GLN A 31 9.55 -1.94 -9.88
C GLN A 31 10.93 -1.31 -9.62
N LYS A 32 11.47 -1.57 -8.44
CA LYS A 32 12.82 -1.24 -7.98
C LYS A 32 13.48 -2.55 -7.52
N ALA A 33 14.78 -2.50 -7.23
CA ALA A 33 15.55 -3.69 -6.81
C ALA A 33 14.99 -4.37 -5.54
N ASP A 34 14.34 -3.60 -4.67
CA ASP A 34 13.90 -4.01 -3.34
C ASP A 34 12.41 -3.69 -3.06
N TYR A 35 11.68 -3.20 -4.06
CA TYR A 35 10.29 -2.73 -3.92
C TYR A 35 9.51 -2.86 -5.23
N VAL A 36 8.29 -3.37 -5.16
CA VAL A 36 7.40 -3.51 -6.31
C VAL A 36 5.98 -3.12 -5.92
N LYS A 37 5.25 -2.49 -6.84
CA LYS A 37 3.87 -2.04 -6.61
C LYS A 37 2.97 -2.29 -7.82
N TRP A 38 1.74 -2.68 -7.53
CA TRP A 38 0.60 -2.77 -8.45
C TRP A 38 -0.48 -1.78 -8.05
N LEU A 39 -1.15 -1.22 -9.05
CA LEU A 39 -2.39 -0.46 -8.89
C LEU A 39 -3.44 -1.18 -9.74
N LEU A 40 -4.41 -1.82 -9.08
CA LEU A 40 -5.43 -2.68 -9.70
C LEU A 40 -6.78 -1.99 -9.63
N GLU A 41 -7.56 -1.97 -10.71
CA GLU A 41 -8.92 -1.40 -10.66
C GLU A 41 -9.97 -2.38 -10.13
N ASP A 42 -9.79 -3.68 -10.37
CA ASP A 42 -10.69 -4.74 -9.92
C ASP A 42 -9.89 -5.98 -9.46
N PRO A 43 -9.77 -6.25 -8.15
CA PRO A 43 -10.26 -5.43 -7.04
C PRO A 43 -9.49 -4.11 -6.92
N ARG A 44 -10.12 -3.05 -6.37
CA ARG A 44 -9.50 -1.72 -6.23
C ARG A 44 -8.42 -1.71 -5.14
N LEU A 45 -7.19 -2.05 -5.54
CA LEU A 45 -6.06 -2.31 -4.64
C LEU A 45 -4.81 -1.52 -5.04
N ASN A 46 -4.11 -0.96 -4.06
CA ASN A 46 -2.71 -0.55 -4.13
C ASN A 46 -1.92 -1.60 -3.36
N PHE A 47 -1.23 -2.47 -4.08
CA PHE A 47 -0.50 -3.59 -3.49
C PHE A 47 0.99 -3.37 -3.65
N ALA A 48 1.73 -3.39 -2.54
CA ALA A 48 3.17 -3.23 -2.53
C ALA A 48 3.85 -4.41 -1.85
N ILE A 49 5.03 -4.75 -2.35
CA ILE A 49 5.88 -5.78 -1.77
C ILE A 49 7.31 -5.27 -1.68
N SER A 50 8.03 -5.65 -0.64
CA SER A 50 9.45 -5.28 -0.50
C SER A 50 10.25 -6.30 0.30
N THR A 51 11.57 -6.24 0.11
CA THR A 51 12.57 -6.89 0.96
C THR A 51 13.09 -5.94 2.05
N ARG A 52 12.47 -4.75 2.20
CA ARG A 52 12.85 -3.72 3.19
C ARG A 52 12.22 -3.93 4.55
N SER A 53 11.12 -4.67 4.61
CA SER A 53 10.44 -4.94 5.87
C SER A 53 11.31 -5.84 6.75
N GLU A 54 11.36 -5.53 8.05
CA GLU A 54 12.09 -6.33 9.03
C GLU A 54 11.53 -7.76 9.12
N GLU A 55 10.22 -7.91 8.96
CA GLU A 55 9.49 -9.17 9.05
C GLU A 55 8.81 -9.55 7.73
N VAL A 56 8.65 -10.87 7.52
CA VAL A 56 7.85 -11.41 6.41
C VAL A 56 6.37 -11.40 6.80
N GLY A 57 5.51 -10.90 5.91
CA GLY A 57 4.07 -10.80 6.13
C GLY A 57 3.55 -9.38 5.96
N VAL A 58 2.34 -9.12 6.45
CA VAL A 58 1.74 -7.78 6.37
C VAL A 58 2.60 -6.80 7.16
N ASN A 59 3.17 -5.81 6.47
CA ASN A 59 3.95 -4.75 7.07
C ASN A 59 3.04 -3.61 7.55
N HIS A 60 2.14 -3.14 6.68
CA HIS A 60 1.11 -2.17 7.03
C HIS A 60 -0.07 -2.23 6.04
N VAL A 61 -1.18 -1.62 6.46
CA VAL A 61 -2.40 -1.46 5.66
C VAL A 61 -2.87 -0.02 5.71
N GLY A 62 -3.66 0.40 4.73
CA GLY A 62 -4.24 1.73 4.71
C GLY A 62 -5.33 1.90 3.68
N ILE A 63 -5.82 3.13 3.58
CA ILE A 63 -6.78 3.54 2.57
C ILE A 63 -6.15 4.68 1.78
N GLN A 64 -5.85 4.44 0.51
CA GLN A 64 -5.43 5.48 -0.41
C GLN A 64 -6.67 6.29 -0.82
N VAL A 65 -6.59 7.60 -0.58
CA VAL A 65 -7.54 8.59 -1.05
C VAL A 65 -7.07 9.25 -2.34
N GLU A 66 -7.98 9.87 -3.07
CA GLU A 66 -7.68 10.54 -4.35
C GLU A 66 -7.32 12.01 -4.14
N HIS A 67 -7.89 12.65 -3.11
CA HIS A 67 -7.70 14.08 -2.84
C HIS A 67 -7.59 14.39 -1.34
N GLU A 68 -6.92 15.50 -1.00
CA GLU A 68 -6.69 15.94 0.39
C GLU A 68 -7.97 16.09 1.21
N GLY A 69 -9.07 16.55 0.58
CA GLY A 69 -10.36 16.69 1.27
C GLY A 69 -10.87 15.37 1.86
N GLU A 70 -10.62 14.24 1.19
CA GLU A 70 -11.00 12.92 1.69
C GLU A 70 -10.11 12.48 2.88
N LEU A 71 -8.83 12.85 2.87
CA LEU A 71 -7.92 12.60 3.99
C LEU A 71 -8.36 13.41 5.22
N THR A 72 -8.69 14.69 5.02
CA THR A 72 -9.21 15.57 6.07
C THR A 72 -10.48 14.99 6.69
N GLU A 73 -11.44 14.54 5.88
CA GLU A 73 -12.68 13.92 6.36
C GLU A 73 -12.41 12.69 7.25
N ILE A 74 -11.52 11.78 6.83
CA ILE A 74 -11.16 10.59 7.60
C ILE A 74 -10.46 10.99 8.90
N THR A 75 -9.53 11.93 8.82
CA THR A 75 -8.74 12.42 9.96
C THR A 75 -9.64 13.04 11.02
N GLU A 76 -10.59 13.89 10.61
CA GLU A 76 -11.57 14.47 11.52
C GLU A 76 -12.44 13.41 12.18
N ARG A 77 -12.88 12.39 11.43
CA ARG A 77 -13.67 11.29 11.98
C ARG A 77 -12.90 10.49 13.04
N LEU A 78 -11.61 10.22 12.80
CA LEU A 78 -10.75 9.54 13.78
C LEU A 78 -10.50 10.39 15.03
N LYS A 79 -10.20 11.69 14.86
CA LYS A 79 -10.05 12.64 15.98
C LYS A 79 -11.31 12.73 16.83
N LYS A 80 -12.49 12.79 16.20
CA LYS A 80 -13.79 12.81 16.90
C LYS A 80 -14.06 11.53 17.69
N ALA A 81 -13.46 10.41 17.29
CA ALA A 81 -13.58 9.13 17.98
C ALA A 81 -12.50 8.93 19.07
N ASP A 82 -11.67 9.94 19.36
CA ASP A 82 -10.52 9.87 20.26
C ASP A 82 -9.54 8.74 19.89
N LEU A 83 -9.49 8.40 18.60
CA LEU A 83 -8.50 7.49 18.04
C LEU A 83 -7.29 8.34 17.69
N GLY A 84 -6.15 8.07 18.34
CA GLY A 84 -4.91 8.80 18.10
C GLY A 84 -4.57 8.86 16.61
N VAL A 85 -4.41 10.07 16.08
CA VAL A 85 -4.00 10.31 14.70
C VAL A 85 -2.58 10.85 14.71
N TYR A 86 -1.68 10.15 14.03
CA TYR A 86 -0.33 10.62 13.77
C TYR A 86 -0.22 10.99 12.30
N ASP A 87 0.26 12.20 12.02
CA ASP A 87 0.50 12.67 10.66
C ASP A 87 1.96 12.37 10.29
N GLU A 88 2.16 11.44 9.36
CA GLU A 88 3.48 11.03 8.87
C GLU A 88 3.97 11.85 7.66
N GLY A 89 3.19 12.81 7.15
CA GLY A 89 3.52 13.54 5.92
C GLY A 89 3.51 12.65 4.67
N GLU A 90 4.36 12.94 3.67
CA GLU A 90 4.56 12.06 2.51
C GLU A 90 5.32 10.78 2.93
N PRO A 91 4.68 9.60 2.94
CA PRO A 91 5.34 8.40 3.44
C PRO A 91 6.39 7.92 2.45
N SER A 92 7.62 7.75 2.93
CA SER A 92 8.76 7.18 2.19
C SER A 92 8.52 5.75 1.68
N CYS A 93 7.49 5.07 2.21
CA CYS A 93 7.15 3.69 1.85
C CYS A 93 6.45 3.56 0.48
N CYS A 94 5.83 4.64 -0.05
CA CYS A 94 4.96 4.55 -1.23
C CYS A 94 5.21 5.61 -2.33
N GLY A 95 6.13 6.55 -2.10
CA GLY A 95 6.60 7.55 -3.08
C GLY A 95 7.43 6.99 -4.21
#